data_AF-A0A147F2I1-F1
#
_entry.id   AF-A0A147F2I1-F1
#
_cell.length_a   1.000
_cell.length_b   1.000
_cell.length_c   1.000
_cell.angle_alpha   90.00
_cell.angle_beta   90.00
_cell.angle_gamma   90.00
#
_symmetry.space_group_name_H-M   'P 1'
#
loop_
_entity.id
_entity.type
_entity.pdbx_description
1 polymer ?
#
loop_
_entity_poly.entity_id
_entity_poly.type
_entity_poly.pdbx_seq_one_letter_code
_entity_poly.pdbx_strand_id
1 'polypeptide(L)'
;TDEGRAMLQNVHAIAPGATLLFHNDGPTPATMADAVRALKDAGADVIVDDVLFGYEPMYQRGVLASAVAEVVDEGVTYLSAVFNYGAIGRSGPAAGQQTGAWESDSFTGMPCPQVVMDTLPPKTTGVDCMNFDPDGEANALLGATIAAGPTFPLYTQWSNPENGIETGAFAVVFNAAGEHVSTFGLVDENTAFSMTTVSTGAASGDFVTADYRIALVRTVASAPDMRTKIVFALDSGGVFGLQYGDWPTGVTVGPAAYGHAADPSAIAVGASSVLTPDNLEPYSSPGPATYLFEPVRSDATPAARLPEPQVISKPDVVAVDAVRTSFFVPDGNPPGIFRFSGTSSAAPNAAGVAALAVQRAGKGTSPEIIREALVGSGRPMNGPIGYTGVVDENLIGSGLIDAEATLAALPAPTPTPTPTPEPTPTPTPTPEPTPEPTASPEPTSSASPAPNAAGQLPRTGSDATSALLLTLLGGGAVAAGSLVAIRRRARSAR
;
A
#
# COMPACT_ATOMS: atom_id res chain seq x y z
N THR A 1 -13.06 6.41 -2.03
CA THR A 1 -13.66 5.80 -0.83
C THR A 1 -13.81 6.89 0.23
N ASP A 2 -14.25 6.57 1.46
CA ASP A 2 -14.31 7.52 2.60
C ASP A 2 -13.27 7.14 3.69
N GLU A 3 -12.24 6.38 3.30
CA GLU A 3 -11.25 5.76 4.20
C GLU A 3 -10.45 6.81 4.96
N GLY A 4 -10.04 7.90 4.30
CA GLY A 4 -9.31 8.99 4.97
C GLY A 4 -10.02 9.54 6.21
N ARG A 5 -11.35 9.64 6.19
CA ARG A 5 -12.13 10.05 7.38
C ARG A 5 -12.14 8.97 8.46
N ALA A 6 -12.05 7.69 8.10
CA ALA A 6 -12.00 6.57 9.04
C ALA A 6 -10.61 6.50 9.70
N MET A 7 -9.54 6.69 8.92
CA MET A 7 -8.18 6.83 9.41
C MET A 7 -8.07 7.98 10.42
N LEU A 8 -8.65 9.15 10.11
CA LEU A 8 -8.68 10.28 11.05
C LEU A 8 -9.44 9.95 12.35
N GLN A 9 -10.50 9.16 12.29
CA GLN A 9 -11.20 8.70 13.51
C GLN A 9 -10.34 7.75 14.34
N ASN A 10 -9.59 6.85 13.71
CA ASN A 10 -8.65 5.96 14.39
C ASN A 10 -7.57 6.76 15.14
N VAL A 11 -6.94 7.73 14.46
CA VAL A 11 -5.96 8.63 15.09
C VAL A 11 -6.62 9.40 16.25
N HIS A 12 -7.79 10.00 16.03
CA HIS A 12 -8.49 10.78 17.06
C HIS A 12 -8.91 9.96 18.28
N ALA A 13 -9.26 8.68 18.10
CA ALA A 13 -9.63 7.80 19.20
C ALA A 13 -8.47 7.55 20.18
N ILE A 14 -7.24 7.57 19.69
CA ILE A 14 -6.02 7.34 20.49
C ILE A 14 -5.42 8.68 20.95
N ALA A 15 -5.34 9.67 20.04
CA ALA A 15 -4.76 10.98 20.27
C ALA A 15 -5.80 12.10 20.02
N PRO A 16 -6.82 12.26 20.89
CA PRO A 16 -7.92 13.19 20.64
C PRO A 16 -7.51 14.67 20.64
N GLY A 17 -6.35 15.00 21.23
CA GLY A 17 -5.77 16.34 21.22
C GLY A 17 -4.92 16.66 19.99
N ALA A 18 -4.68 15.70 19.09
CA ALA A 18 -3.90 15.95 17.88
C ALA A 18 -4.68 16.86 16.91
N THR A 19 -3.98 17.79 16.27
CA THR A 19 -4.54 18.52 15.13
C THR A 19 -4.52 17.58 13.93
N LEU A 20 -5.68 17.39 13.31
CA LEU A 20 -5.85 16.49 12.18
C LEU A 20 -5.72 17.25 10.86
N LEU A 21 -4.77 16.83 10.03
CA LEU A 21 -4.59 17.32 8.66
C LEU A 21 -5.01 16.23 7.68
N PHE A 22 -5.51 16.63 6.51
CA PHE A 22 -5.92 15.69 5.47
C PHE A 22 -5.50 16.21 4.09
N HIS A 23 -4.98 15.29 3.28
CA HIS A 23 -4.76 15.48 1.86
C HIS A 23 -5.13 14.17 1.14
N ASN A 24 -5.65 14.25 -0.09
CA ASN A 24 -5.84 13.05 -0.89
C ASN A 24 -4.52 12.62 -1.55
N ASP A 25 -4.40 11.35 -1.92
CA ASP A 25 -3.24 10.77 -2.60
C ASP A 25 -3.03 11.30 -4.03
N GLY A 26 -4.13 11.56 -4.72
CA GLY A 26 -4.10 11.86 -6.15
C GLY A 26 -3.78 10.62 -7.00
N PRO A 27 -3.76 10.75 -8.33
CA PRO A 27 -3.77 9.58 -9.21
C PRO A 27 -2.42 8.84 -9.37
N THR A 28 -1.32 9.40 -8.85
CA THR A 28 0.03 8.90 -9.13
C THR A 28 0.97 8.98 -7.92
N PRO A 29 2.06 8.17 -7.89
CA PRO A 29 3.13 8.32 -6.89
C PRO A 29 3.72 9.73 -6.83
N ALA A 30 3.82 10.43 -7.96
CA ALA A 30 4.33 11.79 -8.00
C ALA A 30 3.37 12.80 -7.34
N THR A 31 2.07 12.68 -7.58
CA THR A 31 1.08 13.54 -6.91
C THR A 31 0.96 13.23 -5.43
N MET A 32 1.13 11.96 -5.02
CA MET A 32 1.19 11.61 -3.61
C MET A 32 2.47 12.13 -2.96
N ALA A 33 3.60 12.14 -3.67
CA ALA A 33 4.84 12.76 -3.18
C ALA A 33 4.64 14.25 -2.88
N ASP A 34 3.91 14.96 -3.75
CA ASP A 34 3.55 16.36 -3.51
C ASP A 34 2.58 16.51 -2.33
N ALA A 35 1.63 15.59 -2.15
CA ALA A 35 0.73 15.55 -0.99
C ALA A 35 1.49 15.37 0.33
N VAL A 36 2.47 14.47 0.37
CA VAL A 36 3.33 14.23 1.53
C VAL A 36 4.10 15.50 1.91
N ARG A 37 4.71 16.17 0.92
CA ARG A 37 5.38 17.46 1.16
C ARG A 37 4.42 18.55 1.62
N ALA A 38 3.22 18.62 1.04
CA ALA A 38 2.21 19.60 1.43
C ALA A 38 1.73 19.40 2.88
N LEU A 39 1.56 18.16 3.34
CA LEU A 39 1.22 17.87 4.74
C LEU A 39 2.36 18.29 5.69
N LYS A 40 3.61 18.01 5.33
CA LYS A 40 4.78 18.48 6.10
C LYS A 40 4.84 20.01 6.15
N ASP A 41 4.62 20.70 5.03
CA ASP A 41 4.63 22.17 4.97
C ASP A 41 3.44 22.80 5.71
N ALA A 42 2.32 22.07 5.82
CA ALA A 42 1.19 22.42 6.69
C ALA A 42 1.49 22.19 8.19
N GLY A 43 2.65 21.64 8.53
CA GLY A 43 3.13 21.47 9.90
C GLY A 43 2.84 20.11 10.53
N ALA A 44 2.62 19.07 9.73
CA ALA A 44 2.46 17.70 10.22
C ALA A 44 3.72 17.23 10.96
N ASP A 45 3.54 16.74 12.18
CA ASP A 45 4.61 16.09 12.96
C ASP A 45 4.64 14.56 12.73
N VAL A 46 3.49 13.99 12.37
CA VAL A 46 3.30 12.58 11.98
C VAL A 46 2.48 12.56 10.70
N ILE A 47 2.92 11.80 9.70
CA ILE A 47 2.16 11.51 8.47
C ILE A 47 1.88 10.01 8.44
N VAL A 48 0.65 9.65 8.04
CA VAL A 48 0.25 8.28 7.82
C VAL A 48 -0.58 8.16 6.54
N ASP A 49 -0.31 7.12 5.76
CA ASP A 49 -1.09 6.75 4.59
C ASP A 49 -1.50 5.26 4.63
N ASP A 50 -2.47 4.93 3.79
CA ASP A 50 -2.90 3.56 3.50
C ASP A 50 -2.94 3.26 2.00
N VAL A 51 -2.12 3.99 1.23
CA VAL A 51 -2.23 4.05 -0.22
C VAL A 51 -1.21 3.12 -0.84
N LEU A 52 -1.57 2.55 -1.98
CA LEU A 52 -0.67 1.75 -2.80
C LEU A 52 -0.81 2.14 -4.26
N PHE A 53 0.33 2.24 -4.94
CA PHE A 53 0.38 2.16 -6.39
C PHE A 53 1.07 0.87 -6.81
N GLY A 54 0.34 -0.03 -7.48
CA GLY A 54 0.89 -1.34 -7.88
C GLY A 54 2.15 -1.26 -8.76
N TYR A 55 2.34 -0.13 -9.44
CA TYR A 55 3.48 0.17 -10.30
C TYR A 55 4.62 0.94 -9.61
N GLU A 56 4.59 1.11 -8.28
CA GLU A 56 5.78 1.55 -7.55
C GLU A 56 6.91 0.52 -7.70
N PRO A 57 8.16 0.94 -7.94
CA PRO A 57 9.23 0.00 -8.22
C PRO A 57 9.50 -0.95 -7.03
N MET A 58 9.51 -2.26 -7.30
CA MET A 58 9.82 -3.28 -6.30
C MET A 58 11.31 -3.37 -5.99
N TYR A 59 12.18 -3.05 -6.96
CA TYR A 59 13.63 -3.24 -6.89
C TYR A 59 14.43 -1.95 -6.75
N GLN A 60 13.77 -0.83 -6.50
CA GLN A 60 14.40 0.49 -6.48
C GLN A 60 13.57 1.46 -5.66
N ARG A 61 14.22 2.41 -4.95
CA ARG A 61 13.50 3.49 -4.29
C ARG A 61 12.83 4.39 -5.35
N GLY A 62 11.50 4.41 -5.37
CA GLY A 62 10.69 5.24 -6.26
C GLY A 62 10.61 6.72 -5.86
N VAL A 63 9.90 7.52 -6.66
CA VAL A 63 9.73 8.97 -6.42
C VAL A 63 8.95 9.28 -5.15
N LEU A 64 7.92 8.49 -4.83
CA LEU A 64 7.15 8.62 -3.60
C LEU A 64 7.99 8.25 -2.38
N ALA A 65 8.62 7.08 -2.41
CA ALA A 65 9.55 6.65 -1.36
C ALA A 65 10.68 7.67 -1.11
N SER A 66 11.15 8.36 -2.15
CA SER A 66 12.14 9.45 -2.02
C SER A 66 11.58 10.66 -1.30
N ALA A 67 10.32 11.03 -1.55
CA ALA A 67 9.64 12.11 -0.83
C ALA A 67 9.35 11.75 0.64
N VAL A 68 9.04 10.47 0.91
CA VAL A 68 8.92 9.95 2.27
C VAL A 68 10.26 10.09 3.01
N ALA A 69 11.35 9.64 2.41
CA ALA A 69 12.69 9.80 2.98
C ALA A 69 13.05 11.28 3.25
N GLU A 70 12.73 12.17 2.30
CA GLU A 70 12.93 13.62 2.42
C GLU A 70 12.20 14.19 3.65
N VAL A 71 10.89 13.93 3.83
CA VAL A 71 10.16 14.49 4.98
C VAL A 71 10.59 13.87 6.31
N VAL A 72 11.03 12.61 6.31
CA VAL A 72 11.59 11.95 7.49
C VAL A 72 12.92 12.61 7.89
N ASP A 73 13.80 12.89 6.93
CA ASP A 73 15.05 13.63 7.16
C ASP A 73 14.78 15.06 7.66
N GLU A 74 13.64 15.64 7.30
CA GLU A 74 13.16 16.95 7.80
C GLU A 74 12.43 16.88 9.16
N GLY A 75 12.36 15.71 9.79
CA GLY A 75 11.87 15.54 11.16
C GLY A 75 10.43 15.06 11.30
N VAL A 76 9.79 14.60 10.22
CA VAL A 76 8.43 14.04 10.27
C VAL A 76 8.48 12.53 10.52
N THR A 77 7.67 12.03 11.46
CA THR A 77 7.49 10.58 11.59
C THR A 77 6.53 10.08 10.52
N TYR A 78 6.94 9.14 9.68
CA TYR A 78 6.13 8.63 8.57
C TYR A 78 5.75 7.16 8.78
N LEU A 79 4.45 6.85 8.73
CA LEU A 79 3.91 5.50 8.80
C LEU A 79 3.13 5.17 7.53
N SER A 80 3.16 3.93 7.08
CA SER A 80 2.33 3.47 5.96
C SER A 80 1.81 2.06 6.20
N ALA A 81 0.61 1.78 5.70
CA ALA A 81 0.04 0.43 5.70
C ALA A 81 0.88 -0.51 4.82
N VAL A 82 1.24 -1.70 5.30
CA VAL A 82 2.08 -2.66 4.54
C VAL A 82 1.30 -3.43 3.44
N PHE A 83 0.19 -2.87 2.96
CA PHE A 83 -0.73 -3.48 2.00
C PHE A 83 -1.42 -4.77 2.49
N ASN A 84 -2.40 -5.23 1.71
CA ASN A 84 -3.26 -6.38 2.03
C ASN A 84 -3.05 -7.56 1.06
N TYR A 85 -1.81 -7.85 0.65
CA TYR A 85 -1.47 -8.88 -0.34
C TYR A 85 -0.82 -10.14 0.24
N GLY A 86 -0.78 -10.27 1.57
CA GLY A 86 -0.46 -11.53 2.22
C GLY A 86 -1.51 -12.60 1.91
N ALA A 87 -1.12 -13.87 1.95
CA ALA A 87 -2.05 -14.98 1.87
C ALA A 87 -1.44 -16.25 2.46
N ILE A 88 -2.27 -17.07 3.11
CA ILE A 88 -1.87 -18.38 3.64
C ILE A 88 -2.50 -19.50 2.81
N GLY A 89 -1.67 -20.41 2.33
CA GLY A 89 -2.11 -21.62 1.65
C GLY A 89 -2.98 -22.47 2.57
N ARG A 90 -4.11 -22.97 2.06
CA ARG A 90 -5.08 -23.78 2.80
C ARG A 90 -5.13 -25.23 2.33
N SER A 91 -4.49 -25.51 1.19
CA SER A 91 -4.58 -26.79 0.50
C SER A 91 -3.34 -27.04 -0.35
N GLY A 92 -3.17 -28.29 -0.75
CA GLY A 92 -2.05 -28.71 -1.59
C GLY A 92 -0.70 -28.59 -0.88
N PRO A 93 0.40 -28.64 -1.65
CA PRO A 93 1.76 -28.61 -1.10
C PRO A 93 2.11 -27.36 -0.29
N ALA A 94 1.53 -26.20 -0.63
CA ALA A 94 1.77 -24.94 0.08
C ALA A 94 0.85 -24.71 1.30
N ALA A 95 0.12 -25.73 1.78
CA ALA A 95 -0.75 -25.59 2.94
C ALA A 95 0.05 -25.15 4.18
N GLY A 96 -0.43 -24.10 4.86
CA GLY A 96 0.23 -23.50 6.02
C GLY A 96 1.41 -22.59 5.69
N GLN A 97 1.70 -22.34 4.42
CA GLN A 97 2.79 -21.47 3.98
C GLN A 97 2.25 -20.13 3.45
N GLN A 98 3.13 -19.13 3.36
CA GLN A 98 2.82 -17.88 2.67
C GLN A 98 2.70 -18.10 1.16
N THR A 99 1.80 -17.37 0.52
CA THR A 99 1.43 -17.57 -0.91
C THR A 99 1.09 -16.27 -1.65
N GLY A 100 1.17 -15.11 -0.97
CA GLY A 100 0.77 -13.81 -1.50
C GLY A 100 1.60 -13.29 -2.69
N ALA A 101 2.81 -13.82 -2.85
CA ALA A 101 3.68 -13.51 -3.98
C ALA A 101 4.61 -14.68 -4.30
N TRP A 102 5.12 -14.70 -5.52
CA TRP A 102 6.19 -15.59 -5.97
C TRP A 102 7.28 -14.74 -6.63
N GLU A 103 8.54 -15.01 -6.31
CA GLU A 103 9.70 -14.25 -6.79
C GLU A 103 10.83 -15.22 -7.12
N SER A 104 11.52 -14.99 -8.24
CA SER A 104 12.75 -15.69 -8.58
C SER A 104 13.87 -14.71 -8.89
N ASP A 105 15.06 -15.00 -8.37
CA ASP A 105 16.30 -14.26 -8.59
C ASP A 105 16.76 -14.25 -10.05
N SER A 106 16.25 -15.18 -10.86
CA SER A 106 16.58 -15.34 -12.28
C SER A 106 15.34 -15.63 -13.10
N PHE A 107 15.37 -15.28 -14.37
CA PHE A 107 14.38 -15.68 -15.36
C PHE A 107 14.92 -16.85 -16.18
N THR A 108 14.65 -18.07 -15.72
CA THR A 108 15.02 -19.32 -16.40
C THR A 108 14.11 -19.59 -17.59
N GLY A 109 14.42 -18.93 -18.71
CA GLY A 109 13.62 -19.02 -19.94
C GLY A 109 13.58 -20.43 -20.54
N MET A 110 12.38 -20.85 -20.92
CA MET A 110 12.10 -22.04 -21.73
C MET A 110 11.15 -21.70 -22.89
N PRO A 111 11.06 -22.51 -23.96
CA PRO A 111 10.07 -22.27 -25.02
C PRO A 111 8.66 -22.18 -24.45
N CYS A 112 7.92 -21.14 -24.83
CA CYS A 112 6.52 -21.02 -24.44
C CYS A 112 5.68 -22.14 -25.08
N PRO A 113 4.80 -22.82 -24.31
CA PRO A 113 3.86 -23.79 -24.86
C PRO A 113 2.96 -23.16 -25.93
N GLN A 114 2.49 -23.98 -26.88
CA GLN A 114 1.64 -23.49 -27.98
C GLN A 114 0.36 -22.80 -27.46
N VAL A 115 -0.24 -23.33 -26.39
CA VAL A 115 -1.43 -22.72 -25.78
C VAL A 115 -1.17 -21.29 -25.28
N VAL A 116 0.05 -20.96 -24.85
CA VAL A 116 0.45 -19.58 -24.52
C VAL A 116 0.63 -18.78 -25.79
N MET A 117 1.36 -19.32 -26.76
CA MET A 117 1.61 -18.63 -28.04
C MET A 117 0.33 -18.28 -28.81
N ASP A 118 -0.71 -19.10 -28.71
CA ASP A 118 -2.02 -18.89 -29.34
C ASP A 118 -2.80 -17.71 -28.73
N THR A 119 -2.46 -17.30 -27.50
CA THR A 119 -3.05 -16.11 -26.86
C THR A 119 -2.38 -14.80 -27.29
N LEU A 120 -1.15 -14.89 -27.80
CA LEU A 120 -0.36 -13.72 -28.16
C LEU A 120 -0.75 -13.20 -29.55
N PRO A 121 -0.49 -11.92 -29.86
CA PRO A 121 -0.77 -11.36 -31.17
C PRO A 121 -0.17 -12.21 -32.30
N PRO A 122 -0.86 -12.37 -33.44
CA PRO A 122 -0.35 -13.14 -34.56
C PRO A 122 1.06 -12.69 -34.98
N LYS A 123 1.96 -13.65 -35.20
CA LYS A 123 3.39 -13.46 -35.52
C LYS A 123 4.28 -12.97 -34.37
N THR A 124 3.82 -13.07 -33.12
CA THR A 124 4.73 -12.92 -31.97
C THR A 124 5.84 -13.98 -32.06
N THR A 125 7.08 -13.52 -32.09
CA THR A 125 8.29 -14.36 -32.13
C THR A 125 9.33 -13.76 -31.21
N GLY A 126 10.26 -14.59 -30.72
CA GLY A 126 11.35 -14.11 -29.86
C GLY A 126 10.90 -13.82 -28.43
N VAL A 127 9.95 -14.61 -27.91
CA VAL A 127 9.56 -14.63 -26.50
C VAL A 127 9.93 -16.00 -25.90
N ASP A 128 10.16 -16.03 -24.59
CA ASP A 128 10.29 -17.27 -23.82
C ASP A 128 9.46 -17.17 -22.52
N CYS A 129 9.18 -18.32 -21.92
CA CYS A 129 8.36 -18.45 -20.72
C CYS A 129 9.24 -18.84 -19.53
N MET A 130 8.89 -18.39 -18.33
CA MET A 130 9.56 -18.81 -17.10
C MET A 130 9.38 -20.31 -16.90
N ASN A 131 10.46 -21.01 -16.56
CA ASN A 131 10.38 -22.36 -16.05
C ASN A 131 10.17 -22.32 -14.53
N PHE A 132 8.98 -22.70 -14.08
CA PHE A 132 8.62 -22.77 -12.67
C PHE A 132 9.03 -24.08 -11.98
N ASP A 133 9.53 -25.06 -12.73
CA ASP A 133 9.83 -26.35 -12.14
C ASP A 133 11.08 -26.29 -11.24
N PRO A 134 10.99 -26.80 -9.99
CA PRO A 134 12.09 -26.71 -9.03
C PRO A 134 13.25 -27.67 -9.32
N ASP A 135 13.00 -28.89 -9.81
CA ASP A 135 13.99 -29.99 -9.79
C ASP A 135 13.71 -31.11 -10.84
N GLY A 136 12.97 -30.82 -11.91
CA GLY A 136 12.41 -31.82 -12.83
C GLY A 136 12.16 -31.34 -14.27
N GLU A 137 11.10 -31.87 -14.88
CA GLU A 137 10.69 -31.57 -16.27
C GLU A 137 10.24 -30.11 -16.39
N ALA A 138 10.62 -29.45 -17.48
CA ALA A 138 10.36 -28.03 -17.66
C ALA A 138 8.86 -27.70 -17.58
N ASN A 139 8.48 -26.78 -16.69
CA ASN A 139 7.10 -26.38 -16.44
C ASN A 139 6.91 -24.87 -16.67
N ALA A 140 6.26 -24.52 -17.79
CA ALA A 140 5.93 -23.13 -18.10
C ALA A 140 4.61 -22.63 -17.46
N LEU A 141 3.86 -23.50 -16.76
CA LEU A 141 2.50 -23.23 -16.28
C LEU A 141 2.39 -23.51 -14.78
N LEU A 142 2.61 -22.48 -13.96
CA LEU A 142 2.45 -22.55 -12.51
C LEU A 142 0.97 -22.78 -12.16
N GLY A 143 0.68 -23.86 -11.43
CA GLY A 143 -0.63 -24.09 -10.83
C GLY A 143 -0.89 -23.26 -9.58
N ALA A 144 -2.07 -22.64 -9.50
CA ALA A 144 -2.55 -21.97 -8.30
C ALA A 144 -4.05 -22.21 -8.10
N THR A 145 -4.47 -22.41 -6.86
CA THR A 145 -5.88 -22.42 -6.46
C THR A 145 -6.17 -21.07 -5.78
N ILE A 146 -7.03 -20.27 -6.38
CA ILE A 146 -7.25 -18.87 -5.99
C ILE A 146 -8.72 -18.67 -5.62
N ALA A 147 -8.96 -18.07 -4.46
CA ALA A 147 -10.25 -17.53 -4.07
C ALA A 147 -10.28 -16.03 -4.33
N ALA A 148 -11.21 -15.57 -5.17
CA ALA A 148 -11.31 -14.17 -5.56
C ALA A 148 -12.74 -13.81 -5.96
N GLY A 149 -13.00 -12.50 -6.00
CA GLY A 149 -14.24 -11.94 -6.56
C GLY A 149 -14.32 -12.06 -8.09
N PRO A 150 -15.10 -11.22 -8.79
CA PRO A 150 -15.26 -11.26 -10.25
C PRO A 150 -13.95 -11.18 -11.04
N THR A 151 -12.98 -10.41 -10.53
CA THR A 151 -11.66 -10.24 -11.12
C THR A 151 -10.60 -10.13 -10.04
N PHE A 152 -9.37 -10.50 -10.38
CA PHE A 152 -8.20 -10.16 -9.56
C PHE A 152 -6.99 -9.76 -10.43
N PRO A 153 -6.17 -8.80 -9.97
CA PRO A 153 -4.92 -8.45 -10.62
C PRO A 153 -3.74 -9.34 -10.18
N LEU A 154 -2.85 -9.61 -11.13
CA LEU A 154 -1.47 -10.02 -10.91
C LEU A 154 -0.55 -8.86 -11.28
N TYR A 155 0.28 -8.43 -10.33
CA TYR A 155 1.30 -7.43 -10.56
C TYR A 155 2.63 -8.12 -10.81
N THR A 156 3.18 -7.93 -11.99
CA THR A 156 4.46 -8.51 -12.38
C THR A 156 5.50 -7.40 -12.52
N GLN A 157 6.61 -7.51 -11.82
CA GLN A 157 7.77 -6.62 -11.99
C GLN A 157 9.06 -7.40 -12.12
N TRP A 158 10.04 -6.79 -12.77
CA TRP A 158 11.36 -7.41 -13.02
C TRP A 158 12.50 -6.42 -12.79
N SER A 159 13.72 -6.93 -12.62
CA SER A 159 14.87 -6.14 -12.18
C SER A 159 15.55 -5.33 -13.29
N ASN A 160 14.79 -4.53 -14.04
CA ASN A 160 15.35 -3.39 -14.77
C ASN A 160 15.12 -2.10 -13.96
N PRO A 161 16.09 -1.17 -13.93
CA PRO A 161 15.84 0.12 -13.30
C PRO A 161 14.83 0.92 -14.13
N GLU A 162 14.08 1.80 -13.48
CA GLU A 162 13.18 2.73 -14.17
C GLU A 162 13.93 3.51 -15.27
N ASN A 163 13.28 3.72 -16.41
CA ASN A 163 13.83 4.29 -17.65
C ASN A 163 14.91 3.44 -18.36
N GLY A 164 15.22 2.26 -17.83
CA GLY A 164 16.25 1.33 -18.34
C GLY A 164 15.69 -0.02 -18.76
N ILE A 165 14.48 -0.06 -19.30
CA ILE A 165 13.77 -1.30 -19.64
C ILE A 165 14.32 -1.89 -20.95
N GLU A 166 14.98 -3.04 -20.85
CA GLU A 166 15.54 -3.76 -22.00
C GLU A 166 14.62 -4.89 -22.51
N THR A 167 13.88 -5.49 -21.59
CA THR A 167 12.85 -6.50 -21.83
C THR A 167 11.72 -6.30 -20.82
N GLY A 168 10.51 -6.74 -21.14
CA GLY A 168 9.40 -6.86 -20.21
C GLY A 168 9.06 -8.30 -19.84
N ALA A 169 8.25 -8.44 -18.79
CA ALA A 169 7.60 -9.69 -18.40
C ALA A 169 6.12 -9.48 -18.08
N PHE A 170 5.26 -10.43 -18.47
CA PHE A 170 3.82 -10.38 -18.19
C PHE A 170 3.22 -11.76 -18.00
N ALA A 171 2.13 -11.83 -17.24
CA ALA A 171 1.44 -13.08 -16.98
C ALA A 171 0.35 -13.37 -18.03
N VAL A 172 0.18 -14.65 -18.37
CA VAL A 172 -0.94 -15.18 -19.13
C VAL A 172 -1.58 -16.28 -18.30
N VAL A 173 -2.89 -16.21 -18.10
CA VAL A 173 -3.62 -17.06 -17.14
C VAL A 173 -4.71 -17.86 -17.83
N PHE A 174 -4.75 -19.14 -17.53
CA PHE A 174 -5.76 -20.10 -17.97
C PHE A 174 -6.55 -20.62 -16.79
N ASN A 175 -7.84 -20.90 -16.98
CA ASN A 175 -8.67 -21.57 -15.97
C ASN A 175 -8.45 -23.10 -16.00
N ALA A 176 -9.12 -23.82 -15.10
CA ALA A 176 -9.07 -25.29 -15.02
C ALA A 176 -9.47 -26.02 -16.31
N ALA A 177 -10.30 -25.40 -17.17
CA ALA A 177 -10.70 -25.95 -18.46
C ALA A 177 -9.66 -25.70 -19.57
N GLY A 178 -8.57 -24.97 -19.28
CA GLY A 178 -7.54 -24.59 -20.25
C GLY A 178 -7.91 -23.37 -21.09
N GLU A 179 -8.96 -22.62 -20.72
CA GLU A 179 -9.39 -21.42 -21.42
C GLU A 179 -8.58 -20.21 -20.92
N HIS A 180 -8.13 -19.36 -21.84
CA HIS A 180 -7.45 -18.10 -21.51
C HIS A 180 -8.44 -17.11 -20.88
N VAL A 181 -8.13 -16.61 -19.68
CA VAL A 181 -9.02 -15.77 -18.86
C VAL A 181 -8.37 -14.47 -18.40
N SER A 182 -7.18 -14.14 -18.91
CA SER A 182 -6.48 -12.91 -18.58
C SER A 182 -6.57 -11.84 -19.66
N THR A 183 -6.45 -10.60 -19.23
CA THR A 183 -6.05 -9.45 -20.05
C THR A 183 -4.83 -8.84 -19.41
N PHE A 184 -3.83 -8.44 -20.19
CA PHE A 184 -2.59 -7.88 -19.66
C PHE A 184 -2.27 -6.53 -20.30
N GLY A 185 -1.61 -5.67 -19.55
CA GLY A 185 -1.15 -4.36 -20.00
C GLY A 185 0.21 -4.00 -19.39
N LEU A 186 1.08 -3.44 -20.21
CA LEU A 186 2.26 -2.70 -19.74
C LEU A 186 1.82 -1.26 -19.44
N VAL A 187 2.30 -0.67 -18.35
CA VAL A 187 1.96 0.72 -18.00
C VAL A 187 2.58 1.69 -19.00
N ASP A 188 3.89 1.62 -19.17
CA ASP A 188 4.64 2.32 -20.21
C ASP A 188 5.99 1.63 -20.50
N GLU A 189 6.81 2.23 -21.37
CA GLU A 189 8.11 1.68 -21.77
C GLU A 189 9.26 1.95 -20.78
N ASN A 190 9.02 2.76 -19.74
CA ASN A 190 10.01 3.17 -18.76
C ASN A 190 9.87 2.45 -17.42
N THR A 191 8.69 1.89 -17.13
CA THR A 191 8.42 1.21 -15.87
C THR A 191 8.49 -0.31 -16.00
N ALA A 192 9.21 -0.95 -15.08
CA ALA A 192 9.41 -2.40 -15.04
C ALA A 192 8.19 -3.13 -14.47
N PHE A 193 6.99 -2.84 -14.99
CA PHE A 193 5.72 -3.32 -14.46
C PHE A 193 4.75 -3.76 -15.56
N SER A 194 4.05 -4.84 -15.27
CA SER A 194 2.84 -5.23 -15.99
C SER A 194 1.73 -5.61 -15.03
N MET A 195 0.51 -5.27 -15.42
CA MET A 195 -0.70 -5.69 -14.72
C MET A 195 -1.45 -6.68 -15.59
N THR A 196 -1.77 -7.83 -15.01
CA THR A 196 -2.63 -8.84 -15.63
C THR A 196 -3.92 -8.94 -14.84
N THR A 197 -5.05 -8.61 -15.44
CA THR A 197 -6.38 -8.78 -14.83
C THR A 197 -6.95 -10.12 -15.25
N VAL A 198 -7.28 -10.96 -14.27
CA VAL A 198 -7.88 -12.28 -14.47
C VAL A 198 -9.37 -12.22 -14.20
N SER A 199 -10.19 -12.74 -15.11
CA SER A 199 -11.63 -12.90 -14.93
C SER A 199 -11.93 -14.26 -14.30
N THR A 200 -12.69 -14.28 -13.20
CA THR A 200 -13.07 -15.52 -12.51
C THR A 200 -14.39 -16.09 -12.98
N GLY A 201 -15.24 -15.24 -13.60
CA GLY A 201 -16.62 -15.58 -13.94
C GLY A 201 -17.60 -15.46 -12.76
N ALA A 202 -17.15 -15.03 -11.58
CA ALA A 202 -18.03 -14.75 -10.44
C ALA A 202 -18.91 -13.52 -10.70
N ALA A 203 -20.12 -13.53 -10.13
CA ALA A 203 -20.99 -12.36 -10.13
C ALA A 203 -20.48 -11.30 -9.14
N SER A 204 -20.89 -10.04 -9.34
CA SER A 204 -20.54 -8.96 -8.40
C SER A 204 -21.04 -9.28 -6.99
N GLY A 205 -20.15 -9.22 -6.01
CA GLY A 205 -20.42 -9.57 -4.61
C GLY A 205 -20.13 -11.03 -4.24
N ASP A 206 -19.91 -11.91 -5.22
CA ASP A 206 -19.59 -13.32 -4.99
C ASP A 206 -18.09 -13.59 -5.02
N PHE A 207 -17.66 -14.60 -4.27
CA PHE A 207 -16.31 -15.16 -4.33
C PHE A 207 -16.36 -16.58 -4.87
N VAL A 208 -15.42 -16.91 -5.75
CA VAL A 208 -15.22 -18.27 -6.26
C VAL A 208 -13.81 -18.73 -5.95
N THR A 209 -13.68 -20.01 -5.59
CA THR A 209 -12.40 -20.70 -5.47
C THR A 209 -12.23 -21.58 -6.69
N ALA A 210 -11.19 -21.34 -7.48
CA ALA A 210 -10.93 -22.09 -8.72
C ALA A 210 -9.43 -22.32 -8.94
N ASP A 211 -9.13 -23.31 -9.78
CA ASP A 211 -7.77 -23.61 -10.21
C ASP A 211 -7.41 -22.83 -11.48
N TYR A 212 -6.19 -22.31 -11.48
CA TYR A 212 -5.61 -21.53 -12.57
C TYR A 212 -4.22 -22.08 -12.94
N ARG A 213 -3.83 -21.83 -14.19
CA ARG A 213 -2.47 -22.04 -14.71
C ARG A 213 -1.90 -20.71 -15.19
N ILE A 214 -0.73 -20.35 -14.68
CA ILE A 214 -0.10 -19.06 -14.93
C ILE A 214 1.19 -19.29 -15.71
N ALA A 215 1.27 -18.73 -16.91
CA ALA A 215 2.53 -18.57 -17.63
C ALA A 215 3.08 -17.16 -17.37
N LEU A 216 4.39 -17.05 -17.21
CA LEU A 216 5.09 -15.77 -17.16
C LEU A 216 5.94 -15.65 -18.43
N VAL A 217 5.60 -14.70 -19.30
CA VAL A 217 6.21 -14.52 -20.62
C VAL A 217 7.19 -13.37 -20.57
N ARG A 218 8.42 -13.58 -21.04
CA ARG A 218 9.42 -12.54 -21.25
C ARG A 218 9.43 -12.11 -22.72
N THR A 219 9.42 -10.79 -22.94
CA THR A 219 9.18 -10.20 -24.28
C THR A 219 10.36 -10.33 -25.24
N VAL A 220 11.56 -10.62 -24.73
CA VAL A 220 12.78 -10.84 -25.50
C VAL A 220 13.42 -12.13 -25.02
N ALA A 221 13.29 -13.19 -25.83
CA ALA A 221 13.84 -14.50 -25.53
C ALA A 221 15.35 -14.42 -25.31
N SER A 222 15.82 -15.08 -24.25
CA SER A 222 17.24 -15.09 -23.86
C SER A 222 17.84 -13.69 -23.63
N ALA A 223 17.01 -12.70 -23.30
CA ALA A 223 17.50 -11.42 -22.77
C ALA A 223 18.36 -11.64 -21.51
N PRO A 224 19.17 -10.65 -21.11
CA PRO A 224 19.91 -10.69 -19.85
C PRO A 224 19.02 -11.13 -18.68
N ASP A 225 19.64 -11.85 -17.76
CA ASP A 225 18.92 -12.39 -16.61
C ASP A 225 18.30 -11.28 -15.76
N MET A 226 17.10 -11.54 -15.24
CA MET A 226 16.36 -10.60 -14.42
C MET A 226 15.63 -11.32 -13.30
N ARG A 227 15.75 -10.77 -12.09
CA ARG A 227 14.88 -11.14 -10.98
C ARG A 227 13.46 -10.71 -11.32
N THR A 228 12.49 -11.59 -11.08
CA THR A 228 11.10 -11.35 -11.47
C THR A 228 10.16 -11.78 -10.37
N LYS A 229 9.13 -10.97 -10.12
CA LYS A 229 8.15 -11.16 -9.06
C LYS A 229 6.74 -11.04 -9.59
N ILE A 230 5.87 -11.92 -9.11
CA ILE A 230 4.42 -11.88 -9.30
C ILE A 230 3.80 -11.69 -7.91
N VAL A 231 3.08 -10.59 -7.72
CA VAL A 231 2.24 -10.35 -6.54
C VAL A 231 0.79 -10.63 -6.89
N PHE A 232 0.13 -11.46 -6.09
CA PHE A 232 -1.29 -11.74 -6.18
C PHE A 232 -2.04 -10.66 -5.41
N ALA A 233 -2.46 -9.60 -6.11
CA ALA A 233 -3.03 -8.41 -5.48
C ALA A 233 -4.52 -8.61 -5.14
N LEU A 234 -4.75 -9.43 -4.11
CA LEU A 234 -6.07 -9.87 -3.65
C LEU A 234 -6.42 -9.20 -2.31
N ASP A 235 -7.13 -8.07 -2.35
CA ASP A 235 -7.60 -7.37 -1.14
C ASP A 235 -8.60 -8.19 -0.32
N SER A 236 -9.27 -9.15 -0.98
CA SER A 236 -10.20 -10.09 -0.37
C SER A 236 -10.06 -11.44 -1.08
N GLY A 237 -10.06 -12.53 -0.30
CA GLY A 237 -9.77 -13.88 -0.80
C GLY A 237 -8.33 -14.31 -0.50
N GLY A 238 -7.67 -14.97 -1.47
CA GLY A 238 -6.27 -15.38 -1.33
C GLY A 238 -5.87 -16.55 -2.21
N VAL A 239 -4.57 -16.81 -2.28
CA VAL A 239 -4.01 -17.99 -2.95
C VAL A 239 -4.06 -19.18 -1.99
N PHE A 240 -5.05 -20.05 -2.13
CA PHE A 240 -5.28 -21.18 -1.23
C PHE A 240 -4.43 -22.41 -1.55
N GLY A 241 -3.81 -22.46 -2.72
CA GLY A 241 -2.87 -23.50 -3.09
C GLY A 241 -1.88 -23.00 -4.13
N LEU A 242 -0.63 -23.41 -4.00
CA LEU A 242 0.39 -23.31 -5.03
C LEU A 242 0.87 -24.72 -5.38
N GLN A 243 1.23 -24.93 -6.64
CA GLN A 243 1.64 -26.22 -7.17
C GLN A 243 2.81 -26.85 -6.40
N TYR A 244 3.71 -26.02 -5.87
CA TYR A 244 4.89 -26.44 -5.13
C TYR A 244 4.88 -25.82 -3.73
N GLY A 245 5.29 -26.61 -2.73
CA GLY A 245 5.50 -26.17 -1.34
C GLY A 245 6.97 -26.09 -0.95
N ASP A 246 7.85 -26.65 -1.78
CA ASP A 246 9.30 -26.54 -1.69
C ASP A 246 9.80 -25.92 -2.99
N TRP A 247 10.70 -24.95 -2.87
CA TRP A 247 11.19 -24.14 -3.98
C TRP A 247 12.72 -24.19 -4.04
N PRO A 248 13.33 -24.09 -5.22
CA PRO A 248 14.77 -24.17 -5.36
C PRO A 248 15.43 -22.91 -4.81
N THR A 249 16.73 -22.97 -4.58
CA THR A 249 17.53 -21.80 -4.20
C THR A 249 17.32 -20.66 -5.20
N GLY A 250 17.06 -19.45 -4.69
CA GLY A 250 16.79 -18.27 -5.50
C GLY A 250 15.31 -18.09 -5.87
N VAL A 251 14.40 -18.93 -5.36
CA VAL A 251 12.95 -18.67 -5.40
C VAL A 251 12.44 -18.41 -3.99
N THR A 252 11.67 -17.33 -3.85
CA THR A 252 11.05 -16.92 -2.58
C THR A 252 9.55 -16.76 -2.78
N VAL A 253 8.75 -17.28 -1.85
CA VAL A 253 7.28 -17.20 -1.90
C VAL A 253 6.76 -16.57 -0.61
N GLY A 254 5.83 -15.63 -0.76
CA GLY A 254 5.21 -14.92 0.35
C GLY A 254 5.44 -13.41 0.36
N PRO A 255 6.68 -12.91 0.32
CA PRO A 255 6.99 -11.50 0.47
C PRO A 255 6.21 -10.63 -0.52
N ALA A 256 5.33 -9.78 -0.04
CA ALA A 256 4.46 -8.93 -0.85
C ALA A 256 4.51 -7.44 -0.45
N ALA A 257 5.35 -7.08 0.52
CA ALA A 257 5.69 -5.68 0.81
C ALA A 257 6.65 -5.09 -0.25
N TYR A 258 6.37 -3.89 -0.75
CA TYR A 258 7.21 -3.15 -1.70
C TYR A 258 6.86 -1.64 -1.70
N GLY A 259 7.42 -0.86 -2.63
CA GLY A 259 7.11 0.56 -2.79
C GLY A 259 7.48 1.40 -1.57
N HIS A 260 6.86 2.57 -1.43
CA HIS A 260 7.18 3.50 -0.35
C HIS A 260 6.92 2.95 1.06
N ALA A 261 5.90 2.11 1.24
CA ALA A 261 5.65 1.46 2.54
C ALA A 261 6.84 0.58 2.96
N ALA A 262 7.51 -0.06 2.01
CA ALA A 262 8.67 -0.92 2.29
C ALA A 262 10.01 -0.16 2.34
N ASP A 263 10.02 1.15 2.10
CA ASP A 263 11.24 1.94 2.17
C ASP A 263 11.82 1.98 3.60
N PRO A 264 13.16 1.97 3.79
CA PRO A 264 13.75 2.04 5.12
C PRO A 264 13.31 3.27 5.93
N SER A 265 13.00 4.39 5.27
CA SER A 265 12.57 5.62 5.93
C SER A 265 11.14 5.54 6.48
N ALA A 266 10.27 4.70 5.92
CA ALA A 266 8.89 4.52 6.38
C ALA A 266 8.79 3.52 7.53
N ILE A 267 7.83 3.72 8.44
CA ILE A 267 7.41 2.70 9.41
C ILE A 267 6.23 1.94 8.79
N ALA A 268 6.48 0.74 8.28
CA ALA A 268 5.46 -0.13 7.72
C ALA A 268 4.67 -0.81 8.82
N VAL A 269 3.35 -0.76 8.72
CA VAL A 269 2.43 -1.25 9.76
C VAL A 269 1.61 -2.43 9.23
N GLY A 270 1.83 -3.60 9.82
CA GLY A 270 0.98 -4.78 9.67
C GLY A 270 -0.28 -4.72 10.55
N ALA A 271 -1.22 -5.63 10.32
CA ALA A 271 -2.52 -5.62 11.00
C ALA A 271 -2.77 -6.86 11.88
N SER A 272 -3.43 -6.65 13.03
CA SER A 272 -4.10 -7.69 13.80
C SER A 272 -5.50 -7.25 14.22
N SER A 273 -6.52 -8.10 14.15
CA SER A 273 -7.85 -7.69 14.62
C SER A 273 -7.89 -7.42 16.11
N VAL A 274 -8.55 -6.32 16.52
CA VAL A 274 -8.98 -6.13 17.93
C VAL A 274 -9.80 -7.30 18.49
N LEU A 275 -10.35 -8.17 17.65
CA LEU A 275 -11.09 -9.36 18.06
C LEU A 275 -10.17 -10.56 18.33
N THR A 276 -8.98 -10.60 17.72
CA THR A 276 -7.96 -11.65 17.85
C THR A 276 -6.56 -11.03 17.83
N PRO A 277 -6.22 -10.15 18.79
CA PRO A 277 -5.05 -9.27 18.69
C PRO A 277 -3.71 -10.01 18.73
N ASP A 278 -3.70 -11.25 19.23
CA ASP A 278 -2.50 -12.10 19.33
C ASP A 278 -2.12 -12.78 18.00
N ASN A 279 -2.92 -12.61 16.93
CA ASN A 279 -2.68 -13.19 15.61
C ASN A 279 -2.54 -12.10 14.56
N LEU A 280 -1.53 -12.22 13.70
CA LEU A 280 -1.43 -11.41 12.49
C LEU A 280 -2.60 -11.71 11.54
N GLU A 281 -3.14 -10.68 10.88
CA GLU A 281 -4.10 -10.84 9.79
C GLU A 281 -3.43 -11.50 8.57
N PRO A 282 -4.04 -12.51 7.93
CA PRO A 282 -3.41 -13.27 6.84
C PRO A 282 -3.16 -12.43 5.59
N TYR A 283 -3.88 -11.32 5.42
CA TYR A 283 -3.66 -10.38 4.31
C TYR A 283 -2.51 -9.41 4.55
N SER A 284 -2.01 -9.26 5.79
CA SER A 284 -0.92 -8.33 6.09
C SER A 284 0.32 -8.76 5.31
N SER A 285 0.79 -7.94 4.37
CA SER A 285 1.86 -8.36 3.47
C SER A 285 3.18 -8.54 4.22
N PRO A 286 3.83 -9.72 4.12
CA PRO A 286 5.14 -9.93 4.70
C PRO A 286 6.23 -9.30 3.81
N GLY A 287 7.36 -8.98 4.40
CA GLY A 287 8.62 -8.73 3.71
C GLY A 287 9.42 -10.02 3.47
N PRO A 288 10.72 -9.90 3.14
CA PRO A 288 11.44 -8.65 2.94
C PRO A 288 11.12 -7.98 1.60
N ALA A 289 11.43 -6.68 1.49
CA ALA A 289 11.62 -6.01 0.20
C ALA A 289 13.10 -6.07 -0.20
N THR A 290 13.41 -5.91 -1.50
CA THR A 290 14.80 -5.89 -1.97
C THR A 290 15.03 -4.76 -2.95
N TYR A 291 15.97 -3.86 -2.67
CA TYR A 291 16.49 -2.92 -3.67
C TYR A 291 17.75 -3.45 -4.35
N LEU A 292 17.77 -3.34 -5.68
CA LEU A 292 18.88 -3.73 -6.55
C LEU A 292 19.55 -2.52 -7.22
N PHE A 293 18.89 -1.37 -7.23
CA PHE A 293 19.36 -0.16 -7.91
C PHE A 293 19.33 1.06 -6.97
N GLU A 294 20.18 2.05 -7.26
CA GLU A 294 20.12 3.38 -6.65
C GLU A 294 18.75 4.04 -6.88
N PRO A 295 18.30 5.02 -6.09
CA PRO A 295 16.98 5.64 -6.26
C PRO A 295 16.70 6.15 -7.68
N VAL A 296 15.42 6.15 -8.07
CA VAL A 296 14.96 6.69 -9.36
C VAL A 296 15.45 8.13 -9.51
N ARG A 297 16.06 8.43 -10.66
CA ARG A 297 16.66 9.74 -10.93
C ARG A 297 15.64 10.71 -11.52
N SER A 298 15.67 11.96 -11.06
CA SER A 298 14.80 13.02 -11.56
C SER A 298 15.08 13.43 -13.00
N ASP A 299 16.25 13.12 -13.54
CA ASP A 299 16.61 13.37 -14.93
C ASP A 299 16.16 12.25 -15.90
N ALA A 300 15.39 11.27 -15.40
CA ALA A 300 14.88 10.11 -16.15
C ALA A 300 15.97 9.26 -16.80
N THR A 301 17.19 9.29 -16.27
CA THR A 301 18.24 8.34 -16.66
C THR A 301 18.17 7.08 -15.78
N PRO A 302 18.46 5.89 -16.33
CA PRO A 302 18.53 4.67 -15.53
C PRO A 302 19.53 4.81 -14.39
N ALA A 303 19.11 4.51 -13.16
CA ALA A 303 20.03 4.52 -12.02
C ALA A 303 20.98 3.33 -12.07
N ALA A 304 22.14 3.47 -11.43
CA ALA A 304 23.13 2.40 -11.37
C ALA A 304 22.64 1.24 -10.48
N ARG A 305 23.13 0.03 -10.78
CA ARG A 305 22.94 -1.13 -9.91
C ARG A 305 23.74 -0.94 -8.62
N LEU A 306 23.15 -1.30 -7.49
CA LEU A 306 23.86 -1.32 -6.21
C LEU A 306 24.98 -2.38 -6.24
N PRO A 307 26.10 -2.17 -5.54
CA PRO A 307 27.16 -3.17 -5.45
C PRO A 307 26.66 -4.51 -4.89
N GLU A 308 25.76 -4.45 -3.91
CA GLU A 308 25.08 -5.60 -3.32
C GLU A 308 23.58 -5.30 -3.16
N PRO A 309 22.70 -6.32 -3.26
CA PRO A 309 21.29 -6.17 -2.95
C PRO A 309 21.08 -5.63 -1.52
N GLN A 310 20.21 -4.63 -1.38
CA GLN A 310 19.73 -4.17 -0.08
C GLN A 310 18.43 -4.90 0.25
N VAL A 311 18.49 -5.84 1.20
CA VAL A 311 17.32 -6.57 1.70
C VAL A 311 16.78 -5.84 2.93
N ILE A 312 15.51 -5.47 2.90
CA ILE A 312 14.86 -4.61 3.88
C ILE A 312 13.76 -5.42 4.56
N SER A 313 13.93 -5.71 5.85
CA SER A 313 12.91 -6.39 6.65
C SER A 313 11.72 -5.47 6.88
N LYS A 314 10.51 -5.98 6.62
CA LYS A 314 9.21 -5.32 6.82
C LYS A 314 8.15 -6.38 7.13
N PRO A 315 7.03 -6.05 7.80
CA PRO A 315 6.72 -4.75 8.40
C PRO A 315 7.66 -4.40 9.57
N ASP A 316 7.66 -3.14 10.03
CA ASP A 316 8.45 -2.76 11.22
C ASP A 316 7.69 -3.13 12.51
N VAL A 317 6.37 -2.97 12.48
CA VAL A 317 5.47 -3.18 13.61
C VAL A 317 4.12 -3.72 13.14
N VAL A 318 3.34 -4.27 14.07
CA VAL A 318 1.92 -4.57 13.88
C VAL A 318 1.10 -3.67 14.79
N ALA A 319 -0.04 -3.19 14.31
CA ALA A 319 -1.02 -2.50 15.11
C ALA A 319 -2.41 -3.11 14.94
N VAL A 320 -3.29 -2.84 15.89
CA VAL A 320 -4.65 -3.36 15.82
C VAL A 320 -5.43 -2.71 14.70
N ASP A 321 -6.25 -3.49 14.00
CA ASP A 321 -7.21 -3.03 13.02
C ASP A 321 -8.66 -3.37 13.47
N ALA A 322 -9.63 -3.21 12.59
CA ALA A 322 -11.03 -3.50 12.88
C ALA A 322 -11.59 -2.65 14.05
N VAL A 323 -11.00 -1.49 14.34
CA VAL A 323 -11.47 -0.61 15.43
C VAL A 323 -12.82 0.02 15.07
N ARG A 324 -13.55 0.48 16.09
CA ARG A 324 -14.88 1.05 15.89
C ARG A 324 -14.79 2.45 15.30
N THR A 325 -15.61 2.69 14.29
CA THR A 325 -15.79 3.99 13.63
C THR A 325 -17.26 4.41 13.72
N SER A 326 -17.59 5.63 13.28
CA SER A 326 -18.98 6.10 13.19
C SER A 326 -19.67 5.80 11.86
N PHE A 327 -18.92 5.25 10.90
CA PHE A 327 -19.33 4.90 9.54
C PHE A 327 -18.34 3.85 8.98
N PHE A 328 -18.60 3.28 7.80
CA PHE A 328 -18.07 1.99 7.29
C PHE A 328 -18.85 0.78 7.79
N VAL A 329 -19.79 0.35 6.96
CA VAL A 329 -20.45 -0.95 7.09
C VAL A 329 -19.76 -1.89 6.10
N PRO A 330 -18.79 -2.71 6.51
CA PRO A 330 -18.53 -3.94 5.80
C PRO A 330 -19.58 -4.99 6.18
N ASP A 331 -19.87 -5.89 5.25
CA ASP A 331 -20.73 -7.05 5.45
C ASP A 331 -20.33 -7.81 6.73
N GLY A 332 -21.32 -8.22 7.53
CA GLY A 332 -21.12 -9.06 8.72
C GLY A 332 -20.96 -8.32 10.06
N ASN A 333 -20.91 -6.99 10.08
CA ASN A 333 -20.98 -6.25 11.34
C ASN A 333 -22.40 -6.30 11.95
N PRO A 334 -22.52 -6.44 13.29
CA PRO A 334 -23.82 -6.30 13.95
C PRO A 334 -24.45 -4.93 13.64
N PRO A 335 -25.79 -4.85 13.46
CA PRO A 335 -26.47 -3.58 13.22
C PRO A 335 -26.08 -2.51 14.25
N GLY A 336 -25.61 -1.36 13.78
CA GLY A 336 -25.20 -0.23 14.63
C GLY A 336 -23.76 -0.28 15.16
N ILE A 337 -22.96 -1.28 14.80
CA ILE A 337 -21.51 -1.31 15.04
C ILE A 337 -20.79 -1.15 13.70
N PHE A 338 -20.02 -0.08 13.53
CA PHE A 338 -19.18 0.11 12.36
C PHE A 338 -17.73 -0.18 12.73
N ARG A 339 -17.03 -0.91 11.86
CA ARG A 339 -15.61 -1.23 12.02
C ARG A 339 -14.88 -0.98 10.71
N PHE A 340 -13.68 -0.43 10.82
CA PHE A 340 -12.75 -0.22 9.73
C PHE A 340 -11.59 -1.22 9.87
N SER A 341 -11.39 -2.07 8.87
CA SER A 341 -10.43 -3.18 8.89
C SER A 341 -9.38 -3.01 7.78
N GLY A 342 -8.34 -3.82 7.84
CA GLY A 342 -7.19 -3.78 6.94
C GLY A 342 -5.97 -3.14 7.62
N THR A 343 -4.81 -3.28 6.97
CA THR A 343 -3.62 -2.48 7.32
C THR A 343 -3.91 -0.97 7.25
N SER A 344 -4.88 -0.57 6.41
CA SER A 344 -5.49 0.76 6.35
C SER A 344 -6.08 1.27 7.66
N SER A 345 -6.54 0.38 8.55
CA SER A 345 -6.96 0.73 9.91
C SER A 345 -5.82 0.60 10.92
N ALA A 346 -4.88 -0.33 10.73
CA ALA A 346 -3.76 -0.53 11.63
C ALA A 346 -2.76 0.64 11.60
N ALA A 347 -2.38 1.10 10.42
CA ALA A 347 -1.46 2.22 10.23
C ALA A 347 -1.89 3.50 10.98
N PRO A 348 -3.14 4.00 10.85
CA PRO A 348 -3.57 5.18 11.60
C PRO A 348 -3.70 4.93 13.12
N ASN A 349 -3.93 3.68 13.56
CA ASN A 349 -3.87 3.37 14.99
C ASN A 349 -2.42 3.49 15.52
N ALA A 350 -1.43 2.97 14.79
CA ALA A 350 -0.02 3.19 15.10
C ALA A 350 0.35 4.68 15.06
N ALA A 351 -0.17 5.44 14.09
CA ALA A 351 0.05 6.87 14.00
C ALA A 351 -0.54 7.65 15.17
N GLY A 352 -1.69 7.21 15.72
CA GLY A 352 -2.23 7.74 16.96
C GLY A 352 -1.27 7.57 18.14
N VAL A 353 -0.63 6.39 18.27
CA VAL A 353 0.42 6.15 19.28
C VAL A 353 1.65 7.02 19.01
N ALA A 354 2.08 7.14 17.75
CA ALA A 354 3.18 7.99 17.34
C ALA A 354 2.93 9.48 17.69
N ALA A 355 1.70 9.97 17.53
CA ALA A 355 1.33 11.34 17.91
C ALA A 355 1.46 11.57 19.42
N LEU A 356 1.04 10.60 20.25
CA LEU A 356 1.27 10.66 21.70
C LEU A 356 2.76 10.59 22.04
N ALA A 357 3.53 9.79 21.33
CA ALA A 357 4.98 9.70 21.48
C ALA A 357 5.68 11.03 21.17
N VAL A 358 5.30 11.71 20.08
CA VAL A 358 5.79 13.05 19.75
C VAL A 358 5.40 14.06 20.83
N GLN A 359 4.16 14.02 21.33
CA GLN A 359 3.72 14.90 22.42
C GLN A 359 4.56 14.69 23.69
N ARG A 360 4.85 13.43 24.03
CA ARG A 360 5.61 13.03 25.21
C ARG A 360 7.07 13.47 25.13
N ALA A 361 7.72 13.20 24.00
CA ALA A 361 9.13 13.51 23.77
C ALA A 361 9.38 15.00 23.50
N GLY A 362 8.37 15.70 22.96
CA GLY A 362 8.43 17.11 22.59
C GLY A 362 8.53 17.30 21.07
N LYS A 363 7.90 18.38 20.57
CA LYS A 363 7.93 18.72 19.14
C LYS A 363 9.38 18.92 18.64
N GLY A 364 9.68 18.40 17.46
CA GLY A 364 11.04 18.41 16.89
C GLY A 364 11.93 17.27 17.38
N THR A 365 11.38 16.32 18.13
CA THR A 365 12.07 15.04 18.40
C THR A 365 12.36 14.31 17.09
N SER A 366 13.54 13.71 16.99
CA SER A 366 13.94 12.92 15.83
C SER A 366 12.94 11.79 15.55
N PRO A 367 12.49 11.59 14.29
CA PRO A 367 11.67 10.45 13.91
C PRO A 367 12.27 9.09 14.31
N GLU A 368 13.60 8.98 14.35
CA GLU A 368 14.28 7.75 14.77
C GLU A 368 13.96 7.40 16.24
N ILE A 369 13.90 8.38 17.13
CA ILE A 369 13.55 8.14 18.54
C ILE A 369 12.10 7.63 18.66
N ILE A 370 11.19 8.15 17.84
CA ILE A 370 9.79 7.72 17.81
C ILE A 370 9.69 6.30 17.23
N ARG A 371 10.44 6.01 16.15
CA ARG A 371 10.56 4.68 15.56
C ARG A 371 11.09 3.66 16.58
N GLU A 372 12.21 3.96 17.23
CA GLU A 372 12.83 3.08 18.24
C GLU A 372 11.86 2.79 19.39
N ALA A 373 11.09 3.78 19.85
CA ALA A 373 10.10 3.60 20.89
C ALA A 373 8.92 2.71 20.44
N LEU A 374 8.44 2.87 19.21
CA LEU A 374 7.38 2.02 18.64
C LEU A 374 7.87 0.58 18.44
N VAL A 375 9.00 0.40 17.76
CA VAL A 375 9.59 -0.92 17.48
C VAL A 375 9.99 -1.62 18.78
N GLY A 376 10.59 -0.91 19.74
CA GLY A 376 10.97 -1.46 21.04
C GLY A 376 9.78 -1.84 21.93
N SER A 377 8.57 -1.37 21.62
CA SER A 377 7.34 -1.70 22.35
C SER A 377 6.65 -2.98 21.85
N GLY A 378 7.11 -3.54 20.73
CA GLY A 378 6.49 -4.69 20.09
C GLY A 378 6.37 -5.90 21.02
N ARG A 379 5.13 -6.37 21.21
CA ARG A 379 4.81 -7.58 21.96
C ARG A 379 4.83 -8.78 21.02
N PRO A 380 5.35 -9.95 21.46
CA PRO A 380 5.32 -11.17 20.67
C PRO A 380 3.90 -11.49 20.18
N MET A 381 3.80 -11.95 18.93
CA MET A 381 2.55 -12.34 18.29
C MET A 381 2.67 -13.73 17.66
N ASN A 382 1.53 -14.38 17.45
CA ASN A 382 1.45 -15.53 16.58
C ASN A 382 1.36 -15.07 15.13
N GLY A 383 1.82 -15.91 14.20
CA GLY A 383 1.52 -15.74 12.79
C GLY A 383 0.01 -15.87 12.51
N PRO A 384 -0.39 -15.68 11.23
CA PRO A 384 -1.78 -15.81 10.86
C PRO A 384 -2.37 -17.18 11.18
N ILE A 385 -3.67 -17.23 11.46
CA ILE A 385 -4.35 -18.49 11.76
C ILE A 385 -4.17 -19.46 10.57
N GLY A 386 -3.65 -20.65 10.86
CA GLY A 386 -3.36 -21.69 9.86
C GLY A 386 -1.95 -21.64 9.28
N TYR A 387 -1.16 -20.60 9.56
CA TYR A 387 0.25 -20.55 9.21
C TYR A 387 1.08 -21.48 10.10
N THR A 388 1.99 -22.25 9.49
CA THR A 388 2.85 -23.24 10.17
C THR A 388 4.33 -22.97 9.97
N GLY A 389 4.69 -21.90 9.24
CA GLY A 389 6.07 -21.51 9.00
C GLY A 389 6.68 -20.73 10.18
N VAL A 390 7.87 -20.20 9.95
CA VAL A 390 8.60 -19.39 10.93
C VAL A 390 7.90 -18.03 11.09
N VAL A 391 7.71 -17.61 12.35
CA VAL A 391 7.23 -16.27 12.69
C VAL A 391 8.46 -15.44 13.07
N ASP A 392 8.85 -14.53 12.17
CA ASP A 392 10.05 -13.70 12.26
C ASP A 392 9.74 -12.22 11.97
N GLU A 393 10.78 -11.39 11.93
CA GLU A 393 10.64 -9.95 11.65
C GLU A 393 10.10 -9.63 10.25
N ASN A 394 10.21 -10.55 9.27
CA ASN A 394 9.63 -10.35 7.95
C ASN A 394 8.12 -10.63 7.91
N LEU A 395 7.61 -11.31 8.93
CA LEU A 395 6.18 -11.59 9.06
C LEU A 395 5.48 -10.60 10.00
N ILE A 396 6.06 -10.34 11.17
CA ILE A 396 5.41 -9.55 12.24
C ILE A 396 6.19 -8.31 12.65
N GLY A 397 7.36 -8.03 12.04
CA GLY A 397 8.26 -6.99 12.53
C GLY A 397 8.65 -7.25 13.99
N SER A 398 8.54 -6.21 14.82
CA SER A 398 8.69 -6.33 16.28
C SER A 398 7.47 -6.90 17.01
N GLY A 399 6.35 -7.12 16.31
CA GLY A 399 5.09 -7.57 16.87
C GLY A 399 4.11 -6.43 17.17
N LEU A 400 3.14 -6.69 18.06
CA LEU A 400 2.04 -5.78 18.33
C LEU A 400 2.52 -4.61 19.20
N ILE A 401 2.41 -3.38 18.70
CA ILE A 401 2.83 -2.21 19.47
C ILE A 401 2.06 -2.09 20.80
N ASP A 402 2.76 -1.66 21.83
CA ASP A 402 2.20 -1.37 23.14
C ASP A 402 2.36 0.12 23.43
N ALA A 403 1.24 0.85 23.38
CA ALA A 403 1.23 2.29 23.56
C ALA A 403 1.81 2.74 24.91
N GLU A 404 1.58 2.01 26.01
CA GLU A 404 2.14 2.37 27.31
C GLU A 404 3.66 2.18 27.32
N ALA A 405 4.14 1.07 26.76
CA ALA A 405 5.56 0.79 26.65
C ALA A 405 6.27 1.77 25.69
N THR A 406 5.64 2.15 24.57
CA THR A 406 6.15 3.20 23.67
C THR A 406 6.36 4.51 24.44
N LEU A 407 5.36 4.97 25.21
CA LEU A 407 5.47 6.23 25.96
C LEU A 407 6.44 6.15 27.13
N ALA A 408 6.58 4.99 27.75
CA ALA A 408 7.52 4.75 28.85
C ALA A 408 8.98 4.76 28.39
N ALA A 409 9.26 4.42 27.13
CA ALA A 409 10.60 4.45 26.54
C ALA A 409 11.11 5.88 26.27
N LEU A 410 10.23 6.88 26.30
CA LEU A 410 10.53 8.26 25.93
C LEU A 410 10.83 9.15 27.14
N PRO A 411 11.71 10.16 26.98
CA PRO A 411 11.98 11.12 28.04
C PRO A 411 10.69 11.86 28.45
N ALA A 412 10.62 12.26 29.72
CA ALA A 412 9.50 13.04 30.20
C ALA A 412 9.44 14.43 29.53
N PRO A 413 8.24 14.98 29.27
CA PRO A 413 8.12 16.29 28.67
C PRO A 413 8.73 17.31 29.62
N THR A 414 9.52 18.22 29.08
CA THR A 414 10.01 19.36 29.85
C THR A 414 8.79 20.18 30.27
N PRO A 415 8.59 20.49 31.56
CA PRO A 415 7.43 21.26 31.99
C PRO A 415 7.41 22.60 31.25
N THR A 416 6.30 22.91 30.58
CA THR A 416 6.09 24.24 30.02
C THR A 416 6.17 25.26 31.16
N PRO A 417 6.99 26.31 31.07
CA PRO A 417 7.02 27.33 32.12
C PRO A 417 5.60 27.88 32.29
N THR A 418 5.10 27.84 33.52
CA THR A 418 3.82 28.47 33.87
C THR A 418 3.84 29.90 33.34
N PRO A 419 2.87 30.34 32.53
CA PRO A 419 2.83 31.72 32.07
C PRO A 419 2.85 32.62 33.31
N THR A 420 3.85 33.50 33.39
CA THR A 420 3.91 34.54 34.42
C THR A 420 2.58 35.29 34.33
N PRO A 421 1.81 35.44 35.42
CA PRO A 421 0.56 36.17 35.38
C PRO A 421 0.79 37.54 34.74
N GLU A 422 0.04 37.83 33.68
CA GLU A 422 0.06 39.13 33.04
C GLU A 422 -0.29 40.18 34.11
N PRO A 423 0.48 41.29 34.23
CA PRO A 423 0.19 42.31 35.23
C PRO A 423 -1.25 42.80 35.02
N THR A 424 -2.05 42.72 36.09
CA THR A 424 -3.43 43.21 36.10
C THR A 424 -3.49 44.61 35.49
N PRO A 425 -4.30 44.86 34.45
CA PRO A 425 -4.41 46.19 33.88
C PRO A 425 -4.87 47.17 34.96
N THR A 426 -4.11 48.24 35.16
CA THR A 426 -4.47 49.34 36.05
C THR A 426 -5.83 49.89 35.62
N PRO A 427 -6.82 50.05 36.53
CA PRO A 427 -8.13 50.56 36.16
C PRO A 427 -7.99 51.93 35.50
N THR A 428 -8.49 52.05 34.27
CA THR A 428 -8.59 53.31 33.56
C THR A 428 -9.60 54.21 34.31
N PRO A 429 -9.28 55.49 34.60
CA PRO A 429 -10.21 56.38 35.28
C PRO A 429 -11.50 56.54 34.48
N THR A 430 -12.62 56.37 35.18
CA THR A 430 -13.99 56.53 34.66
C THR A 430 -14.18 57.92 34.02
N PRO A 431 -14.54 58.01 32.73
CA PRO A 431 -14.91 59.30 32.13
C PRO A 431 -16.24 59.82 32.70
N GLU A 432 -16.30 61.14 32.87
CA GLU A 432 -17.43 61.93 33.37
C GLU A 432 -18.67 61.81 32.44
N PRO A 433 -19.91 61.80 32.98
CA PRO A 433 -21.11 61.53 32.18
C PRO A 433 -21.35 62.61 31.12
N THR A 434 -21.47 62.17 29.87
CA THR A 434 -21.91 63.00 28.73
C THR A 434 -23.44 63.08 28.71
N PRO A 435 -24.05 64.26 28.46
CA PRO A 435 -25.50 64.41 28.47
C PRO A 435 -26.21 63.69 27.32
N GLU A 436 -27.44 63.31 27.64
CA GLU A 436 -28.39 62.47 26.91
C GLU A 436 -28.80 63.01 25.53
N PRO A 437 -28.72 62.22 24.43
CA PRO A 437 -29.24 62.62 23.13
C PRO A 437 -30.76 62.41 23.03
N THR A 438 -31.40 63.37 22.37
CA THR A 438 -32.84 63.46 22.13
C THR A 438 -33.31 62.44 21.07
N ALA A 439 -34.52 61.89 21.30
CA ALA A 439 -35.17 60.85 20.52
C ALA A 439 -35.40 61.19 19.02
N SER A 440 -35.29 60.16 18.17
CA SER A 440 -35.78 60.15 16.78
C SER A 440 -36.18 58.71 16.40
N PRO A 441 -37.17 58.50 15.51
CA PRO A 441 -38.19 57.45 15.65
C PRO A 441 -37.80 56.06 15.08
N GLU A 442 -38.53 55.06 15.57
CA GLU A 442 -38.51 53.64 15.21
C GLU A 442 -39.40 53.34 13.96
N PRO A 443 -39.44 52.10 13.43
CA PRO A 443 -38.61 51.58 12.35
C PRO A 443 -39.41 51.31 11.05
N THR A 444 -38.74 51.01 9.94
CA THR A 444 -39.35 50.25 8.82
C THR A 444 -38.55 49.00 8.52
N SER A 445 -39.31 47.90 8.46
CA SER A 445 -38.91 46.51 8.25
C SER A 445 -38.16 46.29 6.93
N SER A 446 -37.07 45.55 6.98
CA SER A 446 -36.58 44.77 5.83
C SER A 446 -36.15 43.38 6.30
N ALA A 447 -36.47 42.40 5.46
CA ALA A 447 -36.62 40.99 5.77
C ALA A 447 -35.31 40.27 6.15
N SER A 448 -35.47 39.29 7.03
CA SER A 448 -34.55 38.21 7.34
C SER A 448 -34.34 37.27 6.14
N PRO A 449 -33.12 36.79 5.90
CA PRO A 449 -32.91 35.44 5.42
C PRO A 449 -32.70 34.51 6.63
N ALA A 450 -33.47 33.43 6.63
CA ALA A 450 -33.36 32.31 7.55
C ALA A 450 -31.98 31.62 7.47
N PRO A 451 -31.55 30.93 8.54
CA PRO A 451 -30.33 30.11 8.49
C PRO A 451 -30.59 28.92 7.57
N ASN A 452 -29.78 28.79 6.51
CA ASN A 452 -29.72 27.55 5.75
C ASN A 452 -29.12 26.46 6.63
N ALA A 453 -30.00 25.62 7.17
CA ALA A 453 -29.67 24.29 7.64
C ALA A 453 -29.32 23.42 6.42
N ALA A 454 -28.05 23.41 6.04
CA ALA A 454 -27.47 22.42 5.14
C ALA A 454 -25.94 22.40 5.31
N GLY A 455 -25.47 22.14 6.54
CA GLY A 455 -24.11 21.69 6.77
C GLY A 455 -23.96 20.24 6.34
N GLN A 456 -24.01 19.98 5.03
CA GLN A 456 -23.48 18.75 4.47
C GLN A 456 -22.02 19.03 4.10
N LEU A 457 -21.11 18.34 4.80
CA LEU A 457 -19.74 18.16 4.33
C LEU A 457 -19.76 17.63 2.89
N PRO A 458 -18.74 17.93 2.05
CA PRO A 458 -18.68 17.41 0.69
C PRO A 458 -18.86 15.89 0.70
N ARG A 459 -19.91 15.41 0.03
CA ARG A 459 -20.02 14.00 -0.33
C ARG A 459 -19.04 13.73 -1.45
N THR A 460 -17.91 13.13 -1.13
CA THR A 460 -17.00 12.53 -2.11
C THR A 460 -16.68 11.11 -1.66
N GLY A 461 -17.18 10.15 -2.41
CA GLY A 461 -16.99 8.72 -2.14
C GLY A 461 -18.06 7.95 -2.90
N SER A 462 -17.70 7.38 -4.04
CA SER A 462 -18.51 6.36 -4.72
C SER A 462 -18.64 5.15 -3.81
N ASP A 463 -19.85 4.61 -3.74
CA ASP A 463 -20.16 3.38 -3.01
C ASP A 463 -19.25 2.22 -3.45
N ALA A 464 -19.07 1.27 -2.54
CA ALA A 464 -18.36 0.01 -2.74
C ALA A 464 -18.97 -0.77 -3.92
N THR A 465 -18.53 -0.47 -5.15
CA THR A 465 -18.68 -1.26 -6.40
C THR A 465 -17.92 -0.65 -7.60
N SER A 466 -17.01 0.31 -7.42
CA SER A 466 -16.09 0.78 -8.48
C SER A 466 -14.66 0.46 -8.06
N ALA A 467 -14.01 -0.63 -8.47
CA ALA A 467 -13.70 -1.04 -9.85
C ALA A 467 -13.10 0.13 -10.66
N LEU A 468 -11.80 0.01 -10.93
CA LEU A 468 -11.02 0.68 -11.98
C LEU A 468 -11.58 2.01 -12.50
N LEU A 469 -10.97 3.13 -12.11
CA LEU A 469 -10.95 4.30 -12.97
C LEU A 469 -9.81 4.14 -14.00
N LEU A 470 -10.17 3.47 -15.10
CA LEU A 470 -9.57 3.71 -16.41
C LEU A 470 -9.61 5.21 -16.69
N THR A 471 -8.44 5.83 -16.77
CA THR A 471 -8.21 6.91 -17.73
C THR A 471 -6.87 6.69 -18.41
N LEU A 472 -6.85 5.75 -19.35
CA LEU A 472 -6.33 5.95 -20.71
C LEU A 472 -6.84 4.79 -21.59
N LEU A 473 -7.57 5.19 -22.65
CA LEU A 473 -8.18 4.40 -23.74
C LEU A 473 -9.62 3.88 -23.53
N GLY A 474 -10.55 4.75 -23.97
CA GLY A 474 -11.85 4.52 -24.61
C GLY A 474 -12.54 3.15 -24.49
N GLY A 475 -13.77 3.19 -24.00
CA GLY A 475 -14.63 2.02 -23.84
C GLY A 475 -15.08 1.33 -25.13
N GLY A 476 -15.55 0.10 -24.93
CA GLY A 476 -16.56 -0.56 -25.76
C GLY A 476 -16.04 -1.44 -26.89
N ALA A 477 -15.67 -2.69 -26.59
CA ALA A 477 -16.07 -3.88 -27.34
C ALA A 477 -15.33 -5.13 -26.79
N VAL A 478 -16.10 -6.17 -26.51
CA VAL A 478 -15.60 -7.54 -26.40
C VAL A 478 -14.94 -7.92 -27.73
N ALA A 479 -13.78 -8.57 -27.65
CA ALA A 479 -12.99 -9.15 -28.75
C ALA A 479 -12.22 -8.18 -29.67
N ALA A 480 -11.03 -7.77 -29.25
CA ALA A 480 -9.81 -7.69 -30.07
C ALA A 480 -8.65 -7.16 -29.22
N GLY A 481 -7.55 -7.90 -29.16
CA GLY A 481 -6.33 -7.48 -28.47
C GLY A 481 -5.88 -6.09 -28.91
N SER A 482 -5.65 -5.21 -27.95
CA SER A 482 -5.10 -3.87 -28.16
C SER A 482 -3.86 -3.73 -27.29
N LEU A 483 -2.69 -3.78 -27.92
CA LEU A 483 -1.41 -3.37 -27.34
C LEU A 483 -0.91 -2.16 -28.12
N VAL A 484 -0.50 -1.14 -27.38
CA VAL A 484 0.28 0.01 -27.87
C VAL A 484 1.63 -0.53 -28.36
N ALA A 485 1.98 -0.21 -29.61
CA ALA A 485 3.19 -0.69 -30.25
C ALA A 485 4.45 0.00 -29.69
N ILE A 486 5.39 -0.80 -29.19
CA ILE A 486 6.78 -0.38 -28.93
C ILE A 486 7.42 -0.05 -30.29
N ARG A 487 7.51 1.24 -30.63
CA ARG A 487 8.35 1.71 -31.75
C ARG A 487 9.72 2.07 -31.19
N ARG A 488 10.70 1.18 -31.41
CA ARG A 488 12.14 1.48 -31.26
C ARG A 488 12.48 2.78 -32.02
N ARG A 489 12.70 3.89 -31.32
CA ARG A 489 13.41 5.04 -31.88
C ARG A 489 14.91 4.73 -31.84
N ALA A 490 15.43 4.28 -32.98
CA ALA A 490 16.87 4.27 -33.19
C ALA A 490 17.40 5.71 -33.07
N ARG A 491 18.13 6.02 -31.99
CA ARG A 491 18.91 7.26 -31.89
C ARG A 491 20.02 7.19 -32.94
N SER A 492 19.87 7.98 -34.00
CA SER A 492 20.93 8.26 -34.95
C SER A 492 21.94 9.19 -34.26
N ALA A 493 23.17 8.71 -34.09
CA ALA A 493 24.28 9.56 -33.68
C ALA A 493 24.59 10.59 -34.76
N ARG A 494 24.78 11.84 -34.35
CA ARG A 494 25.70 12.79 -34.98
C ARG A 494 26.54 13.44 -33.90
#